data_AF-A0A1C3TPP3-F1
#
_entry.id   AF-A0A1C3TPP3-F1
#
_cell.length_a   1.000
_cell.length_b   1.000
_cell.length_c   1.000
_cell.angle_alpha   90.00
_cell.angle_beta   90.00
_cell.angle_gamma   90.00
#
_symmetry.space_group_name_H-M   'P 1'
#
loop_
_entity.id
_entity.type
_entity.pdbx_description
1 polymer ?
#
loop_
_entity_poly.entity_id
_entity_poly.type
_entity_poly.pdbx_seq_one_letter_code
_entity_poly.pdbx_strand_id
1 'polypeptide(L)'
;MAHRKEISTALWKRIHPLIPVVPPSRKGGRPRVDDQSTLNGIVYVLRTGIAWEDLPQELGYGSGMTCWRRLRDWQAAGVWHRLHQGS
;
A
#
# COMPACT_ATOMS: atom_id res chain seq x y z
N MET A 1 13.96 15.17 -4.19
CA MET A 1 13.34 15.44 -2.88
C MET A 1 13.08 14.11 -2.20
N ALA A 2 13.66 13.85 -1.03
CA ALA A 2 13.41 12.62 -0.29
C ALA A 2 12.04 12.76 0.42
N HIS A 3 11.05 11.98 -0.01
CA HIS A 3 9.75 11.96 0.64
C HIS A 3 9.88 11.31 2.02
N ARG A 4 9.40 12.00 3.06
CA ARG A 4 9.20 11.42 4.39
C ARG A 4 8.26 10.21 4.28
N LYS A 5 8.73 9.01 4.62
CA LYS A 5 7.85 7.82 4.68
C LYS A 5 6.75 8.06 5.71
N GLU A 6 5.51 7.80 5.32
CA GLU A 6 4.32 7.89 6.17
C GLU A 6 4.29 6.76 7.22
N ILE A 7 4.85 5.59 6.89
CA ILE A 7 4.94 4.45 7.81
C ILE A 7 6.37 4.26 8.33
N SER A 8 6.47 3.88 9.61
CA SER A 8 7.75 3.50 10.20
C SER A 8 8.23 2.14 9.68
N THR A 9 9.54 1.92 9.69
CA THR A 9 10.14 0.62 9.36
C THR A 9 9.62 -0.49 10.28
N ALA A 10 9.37 -0.20 11.56
CA ALA A 10 8.84 -1.17 12.52
C ALA A 10 7.42 -1.60 12.16
N LEU A 11 6.53 -0.65 11.80
CA LEU A 11 5.19 -0.96 11.35
C LEU A 11 5.21 -1.78 10.05
N TRP A 12 6.07 -1.40 9.10
CA TRP A 12 6.23 -2.16 7.86
C TRP A 12 6.64 -3.61 8.10
N LYS A 13 7.61 -3.85 9.00
CA LYS A 13 8.05 -5.22 9.36
C LYS A 13 6.93 -6.09 9.93
N ARG A 14 5.93 -5.48 10.61
CA ARG A 14 4.76 -6.20 11.14
C ARG A 14 3.73 -6.50 10.05
N ILE A 15 3.52 -5.57 9.11
CA ILE A 15 2.50 -5.71 8.06
C ILE A 15 2.98 -6.60 6.91
N HIS A 16 4.24 -6.46 6.48
CA HIS A 16 4.78 -7.14 5.30
C HIS A 16 4.52 -8.66 5.27
N PRO A 17 4.72 -9.42 6.36
CA PRO A 17 4.46 -10.87 6.36
C PRO A 17 2.97 -11.24 6.23
N LEU A 18 2.06 -10.30 6.49
CA LEU A 18 0.61 -10.53 6.43
C LEU A 18 0.05 -10.34 5.01
N ILE A 19 0.78 -9.61 4.16
CA ILE A 19 0.37 -9.32 2.79
C ILE A 19 0.43 -10.61 1.96
N PRO A 20 -0.66 -11.00 1.27
CA PRO A 20 -0.64 -12.17 0.39
C PRO A 20 0.37 -12.00 -0.74
N VAL A 21 1.18 -13.04 -0.98
CA VAL A 21 2.06 -13.10 -2.15
C VAL A 21 1.21 -13.23 -3.40
N VAL A 22 1.25 -12.22 -4.27
CA VAL A 22 0.56 -12.26 -5.56
C VAL A 22 1.57 -12.62 -6.65
N PRO A 23 1.45 -13.80 -7.30
CA PRO A 23 2.38 -14.18 -8.35
C PRO A 23 2.25 -13.23 -9.55
N PRO A 24 3.35 -12.95 -10.28
CA PRO A 24 3.30 -12.20 -11.51
C PRO A 24 2.34 -12.85 -12.52
N SER A 25 1.67 -12.03 -13.33
CA SER A 25 0.81 -12.52 -14.41
C SER A 25 1.62 -13.33 -15.42
N ARG A 26 1.17 -14.54 -15.76
CA ARG A 26 1.76 -15.36 -16.83
C ARG A 26 1.71 -14.69 -18.20
N LYS A 27 0.78 -13.74 -18.40
CA LYS A 27 0.63 -12.96 -19.64
C LYS A 27 1.61 -11.77 -19.72
N GLY A 28 2.44 -11.56 -18.68
CA GLY A 28 3.30 -10.39 -18.57
C GLY A 28 2.52 -9.12 -18.23
N GLY A 29 3.14 -7.97 -18.50
CA GLY A 29 2.60 -6.64 -18.21
C GLY A 29 3.47 -5.85 -17.24
N ARG A 30 3.03 -4.63 -16.91
CA ARG A 30 3.75 -3.77 -15.97
C ARG A 30 3.81 -4.46 -14.59
N PRO A 31 5.01 -4.55 -13.97
CA PRO A 31 5.13 -5.10 -12.61
C PRO A 31 4.23 -4.35 -11.62
N ARG A 32 3.77 -5.07 -10.59
CA ARG A 32 3.02 -4.45 -9.50
C ARG A 32 3.89 -3.40 -8.83
N VAL A 33 3.26 -2.28 -8.43
CA VAL A 33 3.91 -1.29 -7.57
C VAL A 33 4.27 -1.96 -6.24
N ASP A 34 5.45 -1.59 -5.71
CA ASP A 34 5.96 -2.04 -4.42
C ASP A 34 4.90 -1.85 -3.31
N ASP A 35 4.78 -2.86 -2.44
CA ASP A 35 3.76 -2.87 -1.40
C ASP A 35 4.04 -1.84 -0.31
N GLN A 36 5.31 -1.58 0.02
CA GLN A 36 5.65 -0.55 1.01
C GLN A 36 5.28 0.83 0.47
N SER A 37 5.64 1.15 -0.77
CA SER A 37 5.26 2.40 -1.44
C SER A 37 3.75 2.57 -1.54
N THR A 38 3.04 1.51 -1.91
CA THR A 38 1.57 1.53 -2.00
C THR A 38 0.93 1.80 -0.62
N LEU A 39 1.46 1.18 0.44
CA LEU A 39 0.99 1.43 1.81
C LEU A 39 1.23 2.87 2.26
N ASN A 40 2.39 3.46 1.92
CA ASN A 40 2.63 4.88 2.19
C ASN A 40 1.62 5.76 1.45
N GLY A 41 1.30 5.46 0.19
CA GLY A 41 0.27 6.17 -0.56
C GLY A 41 -1.12 6.07 0.08
N ILE A 42 -1.52 4.88 0.54
CA ILE A 42 -2.77 4.68 1.29
C ILE A 42 -2.79 5.59 2.53
N VAL A 43 -1.74 5.56 3.36
CA VAL A 43 -1.69 6.37 4.59
C VAL A 43 -1.68 7.86 4.26
N TYR A 44 -0.99 8.28 3.20
CA TYR A 44 -0.99 9.67 2.75
C TYR A 44 -2.40 10.16 2.43
N VAL A 45 -3.15 9.41 1.61
CA VAL A 45 -4.53 9.76 1.24
C VAL A 45 -5.43 9.80 2.47
N LEU A 46 -5.37 8.77 3.33
CA LEU A 46 -6.20 8.73 4.55
C LEU A 46 -5.87 9.85 5.54
N ARG A 47 -4.59 10.26 5.64
CA ARG A 47 -4.14 11.34 6.53
C ARG A 47 -4.52 12.72 6.01
N THR A 48 -4.43 12.93 4.71
CA THR A 48 -4.67 14.25 4.09
C THR A 48 -6.12 14.45 3.67
N GLY A 49 -6.88 13.38 3.47
CA GLY A 49 -8.29 13.42 3.06
C GLY A 49 -8.51 13.78 1.59
N ILE A 50 -7.45 13.79 0.76
CA ILE A 50 -7.57 14.06 -0.68
C ILE A 50 -8.33 12.93 -1.40
N ALA A 51 -8.85 13.22 -2.59
CA ALA A 51 -9.35 12.16 -3.47
C ALA A 51 -8.21 11.22 -3.90
N TRP A 52 -8.55 9.97 -4.23
CA TRP A 52 -7.55 9.00 -4.69
C TRP A 52 -6.91 9.43 -6.02
N GLU A 53 -7.69 10.07 -6.88
CA GLU A 53 -7.26 10.62 -8.17
C GLU A 53 -6.24 11.76 -8.01
N ASP A 54 -6.28 12.45 -6.87
CA ASP A 54 -5.42 13.60 -6.57
C ASP A 54 -4.10 13.20 -5.89
N LEU A 55 -3.83 11.91 -5.69
CA LEU A 55 -2.57 11.45 -5.10
C LEU A 55 -1.39 11.86 -6.02
N PRO A 56 -0.45 12.71 -5.57
CA PRO A 56 0.62 13.19 -6.43
C PRO A 56 1.59 12.07 -6.81
N GLN A 57 1.80 11.88 -8.11
CA GLN A 57 2.58 10.73 -8.63
C GLN A 57 4.09 10.89 -8.39
N GLU A 58 4.57 12.13 -8.28
CA GLU A 58 5.96 12.48 -7.98
C GLU A 58 6.44 11.94 -6.61
N LEU A 59 5.51 11.56 -5.74
CA LEU A 59 5.77 10.94 -4.44
C LEU A 59 6.25 9.48 -4.56
N GLY A 60 6.06 8.85 -5.73
CA GLY A 60 6.53 7.49 -6.00
C GLY A 60 5.69 6.37 -5.36
N TYR A 61 4.48 6.68 -4.89
CA TYR A 61 3.57 5.71 -4.26
C TYR A 61 2.73 4.89 -5.25
N GLY A 62 2.86 5.19 -6.55
CA GLY A 62 1.94 4.74 -7.59
C GLY A 62 0.71 5.66 -7.67
N SER A 63 -0.27 5.28 -8.50
CA SER A 63 -1.52 6.03 -8.58
C SER A 63 -2.42 5.77 -7.36
N GLY A 64 -3.23 6.73 -6.95
CA GLY A 64 -4.15 6.50 -5.83
C GLY A 64 -5.19 5.42 -6.14
N MET A 65 -5.59 5.21 -7.40
CA MET A 65 -6.41 4.04 -7.76
C MET A 65 -5.70 2.69 -7.53
N THR A 66 -4.38 2.64 -7.66
CA THR A 66 -3.60 1.45 -7.28
C THR A 66 -3.60 1.28 -5.76
N CYS A 67 -3.47 2.37 -5.01
CA CYS A 67 -3.56 2.38 -3.55
C CYS A 67 -4.93 1.91 -3.06
N TRP A 68 -6.03 2.45 -3.61
CA TRP A 68 -7.40 2.05 -3.27
C TRP A 68 -7.65 0.56 -3.54
N ARG A 69 -7.28 0.06 -4.72
CA ARG A 69 -7.41 -1.37 -5.03
C ARG A 69 -6.63 -2.22 -4.04
N ARG A 70 -5.41 -1.81 -3.68
CA ARG A 70 -4.57 -2.55 -2.73
C ARG A 70 -5.17 -2.55 -1.32
N LEU A 71 -5.70 -1.41 -0.86
CA LEU A 71 -6.39 -1.30 0.42
C LEU A 71 -7.58 -2.28 0.47
N ARG A 72 -8.42 -2.29 -0.58
CA ARG A 72 -9.56 -3.20 -0.72
C ARG A 72 -9.12 -4.67 -0.70
N ASP A 73 -8.12 -5.02 -1.50
CA ASP A 73 -7.64 -6.39 -1.60
C ASP A 73 -7.04 -6.89 -0.27
N TRP A 74 -6.30 -6.03 0.45
CA TRP A 74 -5.76 -6.34 1.78
C TRP A 74 -6.83 -6.43 2.87
N GLN A 75 -7.88 -5.61 2.78
CA GLN A 75 -9.06 -5.74 3.64
C GLN A 75 -9.73 -7.10 3.44
N ALA A 76 -9.99 -7.49 2.18
CA ALA A 76 -10.59 -8.77 1.84
C ALA A 76 -9.71 -9.97 2.26
N ALA A 77 -8.38 -9.81 2.21
CA ALA A 77 -7.43 -10.82 2.68
C ALA A 77 -7.21 -10.80 4.21
N GLY A 78 -7.96 -9.99 4.96
CA GLY A 78 -7.89 -9.92 6.42
C GLY A 78 -6.53 -9.46 6.97
N VAL A 79 -5.75 -8.69 6.19
CA VAL A 79 -4.42 -8.19 6.62
C VAL A 79 -4.54 -7.38 7.90
N TRP A 80 -5.48 -6.45 7.96
CA TRP A 80 -5.69 -5.57 9.11
C TRP A 80 -6.20 -6.33 10.32
N HIS A 81 -7.11 -7.29 10.12
CA HIS A 81 -7.61 -8.11 11.21
C HIS A 81 -6.47 -8.90 11.90
N ARG A 82 -5.60 -9.52 11.10
CA ARG A 82 -4.42 -10.25 11.61
C ARG A 82 -3.43 -9.32 12.31
N LEU A 83 -3.25 -8.09 11.82
CA LEU A 83 -2.38 -7.09 12.46
C LEU A 83 -2.88 -6.72 13.86
N HIS A 84 -4.20 -6.57 14.04
CA HIS A 84 -4.82 -6.21 15.32
C HIS A 84 -4.80 -7.37 16.34
N GLN A 85 -4.92 -8.62 15.90
CA GLN A 85 -4.87 -9.80 16.79
C GLN A 85 -3.49 -10.09 17.39
N GLY A 86 -2.42 -9.64 16.74
CA GLY A 86 -1.03 -9.78 17.21
C GLY A 86 -0.47 -8.50 17.86
N SER A 87 -1.33 -7.65 18.43
CA SER A 87 -0.95 -6.45 19.19
C SER A 87 -1.20 -6.62 20.67
#